data_AF-A0A183G9N7-F1
#
_entry.id   AF-A0A183G9N7-F1
#
_cell.length_a   1.000
_cell.length_b   1.000
_cell.length_c   1.000
_cell.angle_alpha   90.00
_cell.angle_beta   90.00
_cell.angle_gamma   90.00
#
_symmetry.space_group_name_H-M   'P 1'
#
loop_
_entity.id
_entity.type
_entity.pdbx_description
1 polymer ?
#
loop_
_entity_poly.entity_id
_entity_poly.type
_entity_poly.pdbx_seq_one_letter_code
_entity_poly.pdbx_strand_id
1 'polypeptide(L)' 'MDSKAMANEIEEMEWRLALIRPQGFEKVLLFDNAAPHRTKLTTDKLGQLGYVHMPHPPYSLDISPCDYHYFLSL' A
#
# COMPACT_ATOMS: atom_id res chain seq x y z
N MET A 1 3.14 -1.40 13.59
CA MET A 1 1.70 -1.25 13.34
C MET A 1 1.05 -2.63 13.29
N ASP A 2 -0.22 -2.77 13.69
CA ASP A 2 -0.96 -4.03 13.53
C ASP A 2 -1.84 -4.03 12.25
N SER A 3 -2.46 -5.15 11.91
CA SER A 3 -3.27 -5.28 10.70
C SER A 3 -4.55 -4.44 10.72
N LYS A 4 -5.10 -4.14 11.90
CA LYS A 4 -6.32 -3.33 12.02
C LYS A 4 -6.00 -1.86 11.77
N ALA A 5 -4.93 -1.37 12.37
CA ALA A 5 -4.40 -0.05 12.09
C ALA A 5 -4.05 0.10 10.59
N MET A 6 -3.43 -0.91 9.98
CA MET A 6 -3.15 -0.92 8.54
C MET A 6 -4.40 -0.76 7.67
N ALA A 7 -5.46 -1.52 7.96
CA ALA A 7 -6.70 -1.44 7.20
C ALA A 7 -7.38 -0.06 7.32
N ASN A 8 -7.29 0.57 8.50
CA ASN A 8 -7.79 1.94 8.70
C ASN A 8 -6.95 2.97 7.92
N GLU A 9 -5.63 2.83 7.89
CA GLU A 9 -4.77 3.73 7.10
C GLU A 9 -5.05 3.63 5.60
N ILE A 10 -5.27 2.42 5.08
CA ILE A 10 -5.66 2.21 3.67
C ILE A 10 -6.99 2.93 3.36
N GLU A 11 -7.96 2.86 4.27
CA GLU A 11 -9.23 3.56 4.11
C GLU A 11 -9.07 5.08 4.14
N GLU A 12 -8.25 5.61 5.05
CA GLU A 12 -7.95 7.04 5.07
C GLU A 12 -7.22 7.50 3.80
N MET A 13 -6.27 6.70 3.32
CA MET A 13 -5.56 6.98 2.08
C MET A 13 -6.52 7.05 0.88
N GLU A 14 -7.51 6.17 0.82
CA GLU A 14 -8.57 6.21 -0.20
C GLU A 14 -9.35 7.51 -0.19
N TRP A 15 -9.77 7.98 0.98
CA TRP A 15 -10.48 9.25 1.10
C TRP A 15 -9.64 10.42 0.60
N ARG A 16 -8.34 10.44 0.92
CA ARG A 16 -7.41 11.46 0.43
C ARG A 16 -7.20 11.36 -1.08
N LEU A 17 -7.06 10.14 -1.59
CA LEU A 17 -6.87 9.91 -3.02
C LEU A 17 -8.08 10.38 -3.83
N ALA A 18 -9.29 10.11 -3.35
CA ALA A 18 -10.54 10.57 -3.98
C ALA A 18 -10.61 12.11 -4.08
N LEU A 19 -10.02 12.84 -3.11
CA LEU A 19 -9.94 14.30 -3.15
C LEU A 19 -8.92 14.80 -4.18
N ILE A 20 -7.76 14.13 -4.31
CA ILE A 20 -6.67 14.56 -5.20
C ILE A 20 -6.93 14.15 -6.65
N ARG A 21 -7.46 12.95 -6.87
CA ARG A 21 -7.72 12.39 -8.21
C ARG A 21 -9.12 11.76 -8.25
N PRO A 22 -10.16 12.53 -8.65
CA PRO A 22 -11.54 12.05 -8.66
C PRO A 22 -11.88 11.10 -9.83
N GLN A 23 -10.96 10.84 -10.76
CA GLN A 23 -11.19 9.99 -11.94
C GLN A 23 -10.81 8.53 -11.68
N GLY A 24 -11.40 7.61 -12.45
CA GLY A 24 -11.08 6.19 -12.38
C GLY A 24 -9.75 5.87 -13.06
N PHE A 25 -8.73 5.53 -12.28
CA PHE A 25 -7.47 4.96 -12.73
C PHE A 25 -7.23 3.64 -12.00
N GLU A 26 -6.38 2.80 -12.57
CA GLU A 26 -5.97 1.57 -11.91
C GLU A 26 -5.13 1.91 -10.68
N LYS A 27 -5.59 1.46 -9.51
CA LYS A 27 -4.92 1.70 -8.25
C LYS A 27 -3.99 0.53 -7.96
N VAL A 28 -2.70 0.77 -8.08
CA VAL A 28 -1.67 -0.24 -7.80
C VAL A 28 -0.93 0.16 -6.52
N LEU A 29 -0.77 -0.79 -5.61
CA LEU A 29 -0.09 -0.56 -4.33
C LEU A 29 1.07 -1.53 -4.17
N LEU A 30 2.23 -0.97 -3.84
CA LEU A 30 3.45 -1.72 -3.53
C LEU A 30 3.68 -1.68 -2.02
N PHE A 31 3.68 -2.84 -1.38
CA PHE A 31 4.05 -3.00 0.03
C PHE A 31 5.29 -3.85 0.18
N ASP A 32 5.99 -3.62 1.29
CA ASP A 32 6.97 -4.59 1.75
C ASP A 32 6.29 -5.88 2.25
N ASN A 33 7.10 -6.88 2.61
CA ASN A 33 6.60 -8.16 3.09
C ASN A 33 6.27 -8.18 4.59
N ALA A 34 6.07 -7.04 5.25
CA ALA A 34 5.78 -6.99 6.67
C ALA A 34 4.47 -7.74 7.02
N ALA A 35 4.45 -8.38 8.19
CA ALA A 35 3.34 -9.24 8.60
C ALA A 35 1.95 -8.54 8.57
N PRO A 36 1.79 -7.28 9.02
CA PRO A 36 0.51 -6.58 8.95
C PRO A 36 -0.02 -6.40 7.52
N HIS A 37 0.86 -6.21 6.54
CA HIS A 37 0.50 -5.96 5.14
C HIS A 37 -0.01 -7.23 4.45
N ARG A 38 0.48 -8.39 4.90
CA ARG A 38 0.14 -9.70 4.34
C ARG A 38 -1.04 -10.39 5.03
N THR A 39 -1.62 -9.79 6.06
CA THR A 39 -2.80 -10.36 6.72
C THR A 39 -4.02 -10.34 5.81
N LYS A 40 -4.92 -11.31 6.00
CA LYS A 40 -6.20 -11.37 5.27
C LYS A 40 -7.00 -10.09 5.40
N LEU A 41 -7.02 -9.50 6.60
CA LEU A 41 -7.74 -8.25 6.85
C LEU A 41 -7.28 -7.13 5.90
N THR A 42 -5.97 -6.95 5.75
CA THR A 42 -5.40 -5.94 4.87
C THR A 42 -5.64 -6.26 3.40
N THR A 43 -5.41 -7.51 2.99
CA THR A 43 -5.60 -7.93 1.58
C THR A 43 -7.06 -7.84 1.15
N ASP A 44 -7.99 -8.19 2.03
CA ASP A 44 -9.43 -8.10 1.76
C ASP A 44 -9.86 -6.63 1.63
N LYS A 45 -9.32 -5.75 2.48
CA LYS A 45 -9.60 -4.31 2.40
C LYS A 45 -9.09 -3.71 1.08
N LEU A 46 -7.88 -4.09 0.63
CA LEU A 46 -7.36 -3.69 -0.68
C LEU A 46 -8.28 -4.15 -1.83
N GLY A 47 -8.72 -5.40 -1.79
CA GLY A 47 -9.64 -5.95 -2.78
C GLY A 47 -10.98 -5.22 -2.82
N GLN A 48 -11.57 -4.91 -1.66
CA GLN A 48 -12.82 -4.15 -1.55
C GLN A 48 -12.72 -2.74 -2.15
N LEU A 49 -11.54 -2.13 -2.05
CA LEU A 49 -11.28 -0.78 -2.55
C LEU A 49 -10.79 -0.79 -4.01
N GLY A 50 -10.62 -1.97 -4.63
CA GLY A 50 -10.15 -2.10 -6.02
C GLY A 50 -8.66 -1.83 -6.21
N TYR A 51 -7.84 -2.04 -5.18
CA TYR A 51 -6.38 -2.00 -5.32
C TYR A 51 -5.82 -3.31 -5.84
N VAL A 52 -4.91 -3.21 -6.79
CA VAL A 52 -4.03 -4.30 -7.21
C VAL A 52 -2.79 -4.28 -6.33
N HIS A 53 -2.56 -5.37 -5.60
CA HIS A 53 -1.35 -5.53 -4.80
C HIS A 53 -0.19 -6.03 -5.68
N MET A 54 0.88 -5.25 -5.79
CA MET A 54 2.07 -5.65 -6.51
C MET A 54 2.94 -6.60 -5.67
N PRO A 55 3.46 -7.69 -6.25
CA PRO A 55 4.37 -8.58 -5.53
C PRO A 55 5.69 -7.86 -5.24
N HIS A 56 6.14 -7.94 -3.99
CA HIS A 56 7.42 -7.42 -3.55
C HIS A 56 8.33 -8.56 -3.07
N PRO A 57 9.54 -8.73 -3.60
CA PRO A 57 10.51 -9.71 -3.07
C PRO A 57 10.97 -9.38 -1.64
N PRO A 58 11.34 -10.39 -0.83
CA PRO A 58 11.89 -10.15 0.51
C PRO A 58 13.17 -9.31 0.47
N TYR A 59 13.34 -8.44 1.46
CA TYR A 59 14.57 -7.66 1.71
C TYR A 59 15.09 -6.83 0.52
N SER A 60 14.19 -6.34 -0.34
CA SER A 60 14.54 -5.61 -1.55
C SER A 60 14.23 -4.13 -1.39
N LEU A 61 15.16 -3.40 -0.77
CA LEU A 61 15.01 -1.97 -0.49
C LEU A 61 15.14 -1.11 -1.76
N ASP A 62 15.96 -1.58 -2.69
CA ASP A 62 16.28 -0.95 -3.98
C ASP A 62 15.08 -0.85 -4.92
N ILE A 63 14.08 -1.71 -4.74
CA ILE A 63 12.85 -1.70 -5.56
C ILE A 63 11.70 -0.92 -4.92
N SER A 64 11.85 -0.49 -3.66
CA SER A 64 10.86 0.29 -2.95
C SER A 64 11.15 1.78 -3.17
N PRO A 65 10.30 2.53 -3.91
CA PRO A 65 10.55 3.94 -4.17
C PRO A 65 10.56 4.77 -2.87
N CYS A 66 9.76 4.37 -1.88
CA CYS A 66 9.76 5.01 -0.57
C CYS A 66 11.13 4.88 0.09
N ASP A 67 11.74 3.70 0.05
CA ASP A 67 13.00 3.47 0.73
C ASP A 67 14.19 4.04 -0.04
N TYR A 68 14.35 3.67 -1.30
CA TYR A 68 15.50 4.11 -2.11
C TYR A 68 15.47 5.62 -2.40
N HIS A 69 14.33 6.15 -2.84
CA HIS A 69 14.25 7.54 -3.30
C HIS A 69 13.82 8.50 -2.18
N TYR A 70 12.74 8.19 -1.46
CA TYR A 70 12.18 9.15 -0.51
C TYR A 70 12.95 9.20 0.82
N PHE A 71 13.26 8.05 1.42
CA PHE A 71 13.95 7.98 2.71
C PHE A 71 15.47 8.07 2.58
N LEU A 72 16.06 7.39 1.60
CA LEU A 72 17.51 7.38 1.43
C LEU A 72 18.04 8.46 0.48
N SER A 73 17.18 9.05 -0.38
CA SER A 73 17.58 10.05 -1.39
C SER A 73 18.80 9.62 -2.21
N LEU A 74 18.89 8.34 -2.54
CA LEU A 74 19.95 7.73 -3.35
C LEU A 74 19.63 7.79 -4.86
#